data_AF-A0A6I3CA84-F1
#
_entry.id   AF-A0A6I3CA84-F1
#
_cell.length_a   1.000
_cell.length_b   1.000
_cell.length_c   1.000
_cell.angle_alpha   90.00
_cell.angle_beta   90.00
_cell.angle_gamma   90.00
#
_symmetry.space_group_name_H-M   'P 1'
#
loop_
_entity.id
_entity.type
_entity.pdbx_description
1 polymer ?
#
loop_
_entity_poly.entity_id
_entity_poly.type
_entity_poly.pdbx_seq_one_letter_code
_entity_poly.pdbx_strand_id
1 'polypeptide(L)'
;MGIVGQRVVRGEDPALLTGHGTFIDNLHLEGATHVVYVRSQMAHARITDIDTAEARQAPGVLGVFVNSDIDLGAFPIDLPFLPTTCPRFALASDTVRYVGEPIVAIVAETREQATDAVQMVIVSYDVLPGVITVAQALTDEVLLFPGHGSNVCM
;
A
#
# COMPACT_ATOMS: atom_id res chain seq x y z
N MET A 1 -47.75 -6.12 14.53
CA MET A 1 -46.73 -6.41 15.54
C MET A 1 -45.46 -5.68 15.14
N GLY A 2 -44.97 -4.72 15.95
CA GLY A 2 -43.78 -3.94 15.60
C GLY A 2 -42.49 -4.68 15.98
N ILE A 3 -41.42 -4.49 15.21
CA ILE A 3 -40.10 -5.10 15.44
C ILE A 3 -39.21 -4.27 16.39
N VAL A 4 -39.61 -3.02 16.69
CA VAL A 4 -38.88 -2.11 17.56
C VAL A 4 -38.98 -2.58 19.01
N GLY A 5 -37.82 -2.69 19.69
CA GLY A 5 -37.73 -3.11 21.11
C GLY A 5 -37.78 -4.62 21.34
N GLN A 6 -37.78 -5.44 20.27
CA GLN A 6 -37.81 -6.90 20.37
C GLN A 6 -36.42 -7.51 20.17
N ARG A 7 -36.19 -8.69 20.77
CA ARG A 7 -35.00 -9.50 20.51
C ARG A 7 -35.16 -10.23 19.17
N VAL A 8 -34.77 -9.58 18.08
CA VAL A 8 -34.83 -10.13 16.72
C VAL A 8 -33.51 -10.81 16.37
N VAL A 9 -33.57 -12.00 15.75
CA VAL A 9 -32.39 -12.68 15.21
C VAL A 9 -31.95 -12.00 13.93
N ARG A 10 -30.63 -11.91 13.70
CA ARG A 10 -30.11 -11.18 12.54
C ARG A 10 -30.39 -11.94 11.24
N GLY A 11 -30.70 -11.21 10.18
CA GLY A 11 -31.02 -11.79 8.88
C GLY A 11 -29.79 -12.32 8.15
N GLU A 12 -28.62 -11.74 8.42
CA GLU A 12 -27.34 -12.13 7.81
C GLU A 12 -26.74 -13.42 8.40
N ASP A 13 -27.16 -13.84 9.60
CA ASP A 13 -26.58 -14.97 10.34
C ASP A 13 -26.51 -16.27 9.52
N PRO A 14 -27.58 -16.70 8.80
CA PRO A 14 -27.53 -17.96 8.06
C PRO A 14 -26.40 -18.03 7.03
N ALA A 15 -26.18 -16.96 6.25
CA ALA A 15 -25.14 -16.94 5.23
C ALA A 15 -23.73 -16.87 5.85
N LEU A 16 -23.56 -16.04 6.88
CA LEU A 16 -22.28 -15.86 7.56
C LEU A 16 -21.84 -17.11 8.32
N LEU A 17 -22.77 -17.82 8.97
CA LEU A 17 -22.48 -19.01 9.76
C LEU A 17 -22.22 -20.27 8.91
N THR A 18 -22.59 -20.24 7.62
CA THR A 18 -22.49 -21.41 6.74
C THR A 18 -21.49 -21.22 5.59
N GLY A 19 -20.71 -20.14 5.59
CA GLY A 19 -19.71 -19.87 4.56
C GLY A 19 -20.30 -19.38 3.22
N HIS A 20 -21.57 -19.00 3.19
CA HIS A 20 -22.25 -18.46 2.00
C HIS A 20 -22.21 -16.92 1.95
N GLY A 21 -21.50 -16.27 2.88
CA GLY A 21 -21.26 -14.83 2.82
C GLY A 21 -20.34 -14.46 1.65
N THR A 22 -20.68 -13.42 0.91
CA THR A 22 -19.82 -12.85 -0.14
C THR A 22 -18.95 -11.74 0.44
N PHE A 23 -17.64 -11.85 0.20
CA PHE A 23 -16.61 -10.90 0.59
C PHE A 23 -15.73 -10.60 -0.64
N ILE A 24 -14.92 -9.54 -0.59
CA ILE A 24 -14.14 -9.11 -1.76
C ILE A 24 -13.26 -10.23 -2.34
N ASP A 25 -12.61 -11.04 -1.49
CA ASP A 25 -11.67 -12.08 -1.94
C ASP A 25 -12.36 -13.36 -2.47
N ASN A 26 -13.69 -13.50 -2.29
CA ASN A 26 -14.46 -14.62 -2.85
C ASN A 26 -15.41 -14.21 -3.98
N LEU A 27 -15.27 -12.98 -4.48
CA LEU A 27 -15.94 -12.53 -5.70
C LEU A 27 -15.35 -13.27 -6.90
N HIS A 28 -16.21 -13.92 -7.68
CA HIS A 28 -15.83 -14.46 -8.97
C HIS A 28 -16.06 -13.40 -10.05
N LEU A 29 -14.96 -12.85 -10.57
CA LEU A 29 -14.96 -11.87 -11.65
C LEU A 29 -14.27 -12.50 -12.86
N GLU A 30 -15.01 -12.66 -13.95
CA GLU A 30 -14.48 -13.23 -15.18
C GLU A 30 -13.34 -12.34 -15.73
N GLY A 31 -12.19 -12.94 -16.02
CA GLY A 31 -11.01 -12.24 -16.50
C GLY A 31 -10.30 -11.35 -15.47
N ALA A 32 -10.63 -11.47 -14.17
CA ALA A 32 -9.90 -10.73 -13.14
C ALA A 32 -8.43 -11.17 -13.05
N THR A 33 -7.56 -10.18 -12.90
CA THR A 33 -6.12 -10.34 -12.70
C THR A 33 -5.77 -9.99 -11.25
N HIS A 34 -4.59 -10.40 -10.81
CA HIS A 34 -4.16 -10.20 -9.42
C HIS A 34 -3.03 -9.19 -9.33
N VAL A 35 -3.17 -8.22 -8.43
CA VAL A 35 -2.10 -7.27 -8.08
C VAL A 35 -1.44 -7.67 -6.77
N VAL A 36 -0.11 -7.74 -6.76
CA VAL A 36 0.72 -7.91 -5.57
C VAL A 36 1.77 -6.81 -5.53
N TYR A 37 2.13 -6.36 -4.32
CA TYR A 37 3.03 -5.24 -4.14
C TYR A 37 4.38 -5.70 -3.59
N VAL A 38 5.46 -5.19 -4.19
CA VAL A 38 6.78 -5.15 -3.54
C VAL A 38 6.73 -4.01 -2.52
N ARG A 39 7.04 -4.32 -1.27
CA ARG A 39 6.92 -3.39 -0.15
C ARG A 39 8.28 -3.13 0.49
N SER A 40 8.44 -1.92 1.00
CA SER A 40 9.64 -1.51 1.74
C SER A 40 9.90 -2.42 2.93
N GLN A 41 11.13 -2.88 3.06
CA GLN A 41 11.64 -3.51 4.29
C GLN A 41 12.32 -2.48 5.22
N MET A 42 12.45 -1.23 4.76
CA MET A 42 13.10 -0.15 5.48
C MET A 42 12.07 0.77 6.15
N ALA A 43 12.35 1.18 7.39
CA ALA A 43 11.51 2.13 8.11
C ALA A 43 11.65 3.56 7.54
N HIS A 44 12.84 3.93 7.07
CA HIS A 44 13.09 5.20 6.40
C HIS A 44 14.31 5.04 5.48
N ALA A 45 14.17 5.31 4.20
CA ALA A 45 15.27 5.23 3.25
C ALA A 45 14.97 5.99 1.96
N ARG A 46 16.02 6.50 1.31
CA ARG A 46 15.93 6.97 -0.07
C ARG A 46 16.05 5.78 -1.01
N ILE A 47 15.14 5.65 -1.96
CA ILE A 47 15.25 4.64 -3.02
C ILE A 47 16.30 5.13 -4.01
N THR A 48 17.32 4.32 -4.27
CA THR A 48 18.40 4.67 -5.21
C THR A 48 18.19 4.04 -6.58
N ASP A 49 17.59 2.85 -6.62
CA ASP A 49 17.32 2.11 -7.85
C ASP A 49 16.21 1.08 -7.63
N ILE A 50 15.46 0.78 -8.70
CA ILE A 50 14.44 -0.28 -8.74
C ILE A 50 14.61 -1.08 -10.03
N ASP A 51 15.16 -2.29 -9.93
CA ASP A 51 15.24 -3.22 -11.06
C ASP A 51 14.00 -4.13 -11.09
N THR A 52 13.29 -4.07 -12.22
CA THR A 52 12.07 -4.86 -12.49
C THR A 52 12.21 -5.75 -13.72
N ALA A 53 13.41 -5.83 -14.32
CA ALA A 53 13.60 -6.45 -15.63
C ALA A 53 13.22 -7.93 -15.66
N GLU A 54 13.62 -8.68 -14.62
CA GLU A 54 13.30 -10.11 -14.49
C GLU A 54 11.80 -10.31 -14.20
N ALA A 55 11.23 -9.57 -13.25
CA ALA A 55 9.81 -9.65 -12.91
C ALA A 55 8.90 -9.38 -14.11
N ARG A 56 9.26 -8.43 -14.99
CA ARG A 56 8.49 -8.13 -16.23
C ARG A 56 8.46 -9.29 -17.23
N GLN A 57 9.42 -10.21 -17.16
CA GLN A 57 9.52 -11.36 -18.06
C GLN A 57 8.98 -12.64 -17.41
N ALA A 58 8.53 -12.58 -16.16
CA ALA A 58 8.07 -13.74 -15.42
C ALA A 58 6.76 -14.30 -16.02
N PRO A 59 6.56 -15.63 -16.02
CA PRO A 59 5.36 -16.26 -16.57
C PRO A 59 4.07 -15.70 -15.95
N GLY A 60 3.12 -15.32 -16.81
CA GLY A 60 1.82 -14.79 -16.40
C GLY A 60 1.82 -13.36 -15.87
N VAL A 61 2.98 -12.68 -15.77
CA VAL A 61 3.02 -11.25 -15.45
C VAL A 61 2.52 -10.44 -16.63
N LEU A 62 1.52 -9.60 -16.37
CA LEU A 62 0.86 -8.73 -17.34
C LEU A 62 1.40 -7.30 -17.29
N GLY A 63 1.92 -6.89 -16.13
CA GLY A 63 2.49 -5.56 -15.96
C GLY A 63 3.24 -5.41 -14.63
N VAL A 64 4.27 -4.58 -14.65
CA VAL A 64 5.01 -4.14 -13.47
C VAL A 64 5.07 -2.63 -13.51
N PHE A 65 4.69 -1.98 -12.42
CA PHE A 65 4.53 -0.53 -12.34
C PHE A 65 5.29 0.02 -11.14
N VAL A 66 6.08 1.06 -11.38
CA VAL A 66 6.67 1.92 -10.35
C VAL A 66 5.92 3.24 -10.30
N ASN A 67 6.20 4.10 -9.30
CA ASN A 67 5.49 5.37 -9.16
C ASN A 67 5.54 6.26 -10.42
N SER A 68 6.65 6.24 -11.17
CA SER A 68 6.79 7.03 -12.42
C SER A 68 5.89 6.55 -13.56
N ASP A 69 5.35 5.33 -13.48
CA ASP A 69 4.43 4.77 -14.48
C ASP A 69 2.97 5.19 -14.22
N ILE A 70 2.70 5.85 -13.08
CA ILE A 70 1.35 6.13 -12.58
C ILE A 70 1.06 7.64 -12.62
N ASP A 71 0.11 8.05 -13.46
CA ASP A 71 -0.38 9.43 -13.54
C ASP A 71 -1.61 9.67 -12.63
N LEU A 72 -1.47 9.34 -11.35
CA LEU A 72 -2.51 9.60 -10.33
C LEU A 72 -2.14 10.77 -9.40
N GLY A 73 -0.88 11.21 -9.42
CA GLY A 73 -0.35 12.18 -8.47
C GLY A 73 -0.40 11.70 -7.02
N ALA A 74 -0.25 12.65 -6.09
CA ALA A 74 -0.47 12.36 -4.67
C ALA A 74 -1.98 12.19 -4.41
N PHE A 75 -2.34 11.24 -3.55
CA PHE A 75 -3.72 11.05 -3.13
C PHE A 75 -4.28 12.33 -2.52
N PRO A 76 -5.51 12.73 -2.90
CA PRO A 76 -6.18 13.83 -2.23
C PRO A 76 -6.39 13.43 -0.76
N ILE A 77 -5.76 14.18 0.14
CA ILE A 77 -5.94 13.98 1.56
C ILE A 77 -7.21 14.74 1.97
N ASP A 78 -8.34 14.03 2.04
CA ASP A 78 -9.63 14.60 2.48
C ASP A 78 -9.73 14.70 4.01
N LEU A 79 -8.62 15.10 4.64
CA LEU A 79 -8.49 15.33 6.08
C LEU A 79 -7.91 16.73 6.29
N PRO A 80 -8.71 17.70 6.80
CA PRO A 80 -8.35 19.11 6.81
C PRO A 80 -7.12 19.47 7.67
N PHE A 81 -6.66 18.55 8.52
CA PHE A 81 -5.51 18.72 9.43
C PHE A 81 -4.21 18.11 8.90
N LEU A 82 -4.23 17.50 7.70
CA LEU A 82 -3.01 16.98 7.08
C LEU A 82 -2.50 17.97 6.04
N PRO A 83 -1.26 18.47 6.20
CA PRO A 83 -0.71 19.46 5.30
C PRO A 83 -0.44 18.83 3.92
N THR A 84 -0.74 19.57 2.86
CA THR A 84 -0.47 19.16 1.47
C THR A 84 1.02 19.00 1.17
N THR A 85 1.88 19.54 2.03
CA THR A 85 3.35 19.38 2.01
C THR A 85 3.83 18.02 2.50
N CYS A 86 2.92 17.15 2.97
CA CYS A 86 3.18 15.75 3.31
C CYS A 86 2.45 14.80 2.33
N PRO A 87 2.81 14.78 1.02
CA PRO A 87 2.08 14.03 0.00
C PRO A 87 2.17 12.52 0.23
N ARG A 88 1.11 11.80 -0.13
CA ARG A 88 1.08 10.33 -0.14
C ARG A 88 0.82 9.83 -1.56
N PHE A 89 1.65 8.94 -2.04
CA PHE A 89 1.53 8.35 -3.37
C PHE A 89 1.02 6.91 -3.29
N ALA A 90 0.52 6.39 -4.41
CA ALA A 90 0.09 4.99 -4.52
C ALA A 90 1.27 4.01 -4.32
N LEU A 91 2.41 4.38 -4.87
CA LEU A 91 3.70 3.72 -4.71
C LEU A 91 4.72 4.76 -4.25
N ALA A 92 5.66 4.39 -3.40
CA ALA A 92 6.72 5.29 -2.96
C ALA A 92 7.47 5.85 -4.18
N SER A 93 7.71 7.16 -4.15
CA SER A 93 8.54 7.84 -5.16
C SER A 93 10.03 7.68 -4.79
N ASP A 94 10.63 8.73 -4.24
CA ASP A 94 12.07 8.82 -3.99
C ASP A 94 12.45 8.32 -2.59
N THR A 95 11.48 8.20 -1.69
CA THR A 95 11.72 7.89 -0.27
C THR A 95 10.61 7.03 0.28
N VAL A 96 11.00 5.96 0.96
CA VAL A 96 10.12 5.15 1.82
C VAL A 96 10.20 5.65 3.25
N ARG A 97 9.06 5.73 3.92
CA ARG A 97 8.85 6.38 5.23
C ARG A 97 8.29 5.43 6.28
N TYR A 98 8.00 4.18 5.92
CA TYR A 98 7.63 3.12 6.86
C TYR A 98 7.86 1.72 6.27
N VAL A 99 8.03 0.74 7.17
CA VAL A 99 8.09 -0.67 6.77
C VAL A 99 6.73 -1.08 6.23
N GLY A 100 6.71 -1.69 5.04
CA GLY A 100 5.49 -2.11 4.37
C GLY A 100 4.96 -1.12 3.33
N GLU A 101 5.60 0.05 3.15
CA GLU A 101 5.20 1.01 2.13
C GLU A 101 5.29 0.39 0.72
N PRO A 102 4.23 0.44 -0.11
CA PRO A 102 4.28 -0.07 -1.48
C PRO A 102 5.30 0.67 -2.34
N ILE A 103 6.08 -0.05 -3.14
CA ILE A 103 7.11 0.53 -4.03
C ILE A 103 6.83 0.15 -5.49
N VAL A 104 6.46 -1.12 -5.72
CA VAL A 104 6.17 -1.66 -7.05
C VAL A 104 4.85 -2.41 -7.00
N ALA A 105 4.01 -2.23 -8.01
CA ALA A 105 2.82 -3.05 -8.24
C ALA A 105 3.09 -4.05 -9.37
N ILE A 106 2.80 -5.32 -9.13
CA ILE A 106 2.92 -6.41 -10.10
C ILE A 106 1.53 -6.95 -10.37
N VAL A 107 1.10 -6.94 -11.63
CA VAL A 107 -0.18 -7.50 -12.08
C VAL A 107 0.09 -8.77 -12.85
N ALA A 108 -0.57 -9.88 -12.49
CA ALA A 108 -0.44 -11.17 -13.16
C ALA A 108 -1.79 -11.89 -13.35
N GLU A 109 -1.80 -12.96 -14.16
CA GLU A 109 -2.98 -13.80 -14.39
C GLU A 109 -3.44 -14.51 -13.11
N THR A 110 -2.51 -14.95 -12.25
CA THR A 110 -2.83 -15.53 -10.93
C THR A 110 -2.11 -14.83 -9.78
N ARG A 111 -2.65 -14.99 -8.56
CA ARG A 111 -2.04 -14.45 -7.33
C ARG A 111 -0.66 -15.05 -7.07
N GLU A 112 -0.50 -16.33 -7.34
CA GLU A 112 0.74 -17.07 -7.13
C GLU A 112 1.84 -16.56 -8.06
N GLN A 113 1.53 -16.39 -9.35
CA GLN A 113 2.47 -15.81 -10.33
C GLN A 113 2.91 -14.40 -9.93
N ALA A 114 1.97 -13.54 -9.52
CA ALA A 114 2.30 -12.21 -9.02
C ALA A 114 3.19 -12.27 -7.76
N THR A 115 2.95 -13.23 -6.87
CA THR A 115 3.73 -13.42 -5.64
C THR A 115 5.14 -13.91 -5.92
N ASP A 116 5.32 -14.84 -6.87
CA ASP A 116 6.64 -15.32 -7.29
C ASP A 116 7.46 -14.18 -7.92
N ALA A 117 6.81 -13.38 -8.78
CA ALA A 117 7.46 -12.23 -9.44
C ALA A 117 7.92 -11.13 -8.46
N VAL A 118 7.33 -11.02 -7.26
CA VAL A 118 7.82 -10.09 -6.21
C VAL A 118 9.27 -10.38 -5.84
N GLN A 119 9.68 -11.66 -5.82
CA GLN A 119 11.04 -12.06 -5.44
C GLN A 119 12.09 -11.68 -6.49
N MET A 120 11.65 -11.34 -7.70
CA MET A 120 12.51 -10.98 -8.84
C MET A 120 12.75 -9.47 -8.94
N VAL A 121 12.11 -8.66 -8.08
CA VAL A 121 12.32 -7.22 -8.02
C VAL A 121 13.42 -6.89 -7.03
N ILE A 122 14.43 -6.14 -7.49
CA ILE A 122 15.54 -5.70 -6.65
C ILE A 122 15.38 -4.21 -6.38
N VAL A 123 15.31 -3.83 -5.11
CA VAL A 123 15.23 -2.42 -4.70
C VAL A 123 16.50 -2.06 -3.91
N SER A 124 17.17 -1.01 -4.36
CA SER A 124 18.36 -0.46 -3.71
C SER A 124 18.00 0.78 -2.87
N TYR A 125 18.64 0.90 -1.71
CA TYR A 125 18.33 1.95 -0.74
C TYR A 125 19.59 2.61 -0.19
N ASP A 126 19.48 3.91 0.07
CA ASP A 126 20.29 4.59 1.08
C ASP A 126 19.46 4.71 2.36
N VAL A 127 19.79 3.90 3.37
CA VAL A 127 19.05 3.85 4.64
C VAL A 127 19.21 5.15 5.41
N LEU A 128 18.09 5.69 5.89
CA LEU A 128 18.03 6.90 6.70
C LEU A 128 17.67 6.54 8.15
N PRO A 129 18.03 7.39 9.14
CA PRO A 129 17.55 7.20 10.50
C PRO A 129 16.01 7.20 10.54
N GLY A 130 15.43 6.24 11.25
CA GLY A 130 13.98 6.18 11.48
C GLY A 130 13.56 7.04 12.68
N VAL A 131 12.33 7.55 12.64
CA VAL A 131 11.68 8.23 13.77
C VAL A 131 10.59 7.31 14.32
N ILE A 132 10.78 6.78 15.53
CA ILE A 132 9.90 5.71 16.08
C ILE A 132 9.11 6.14 17.31
N THR A 133 9.31 7.37 17.79
CA THR A 133 8.55 7.94 18.91
C THR A 133 8.10 9.36 18.61
N VAL A 134 7.02 9.79 19.26
CA VAL A 134 6.55 11.18 19.19
C VAL A 134 7.62 12.14 19.72
N ALA A 135 8.33 11.78 20.80
CA ALA A 135 9.39 12.61 21.36
C ALA A 135 10.52 12.86 20.36
N GLN A 136 10.94 11.84 19.61
CA GLN A 136 11.92 12.00 18.52
C GLN A 136 11.36 12.82 17.35
N ALA A 137 10.09 12.63 17.00
CA ALA A 137 9.47 13.43 15.93
C ALA A 137 9.54 14.92 16.24
N LEU A 138 9.26 15.29 17.50
CA LEU A 138 9.26 16.68 17.97
C LEU A 138 10.65 17.34 18.01
N THR A 139 11.75 16.60 17.82
CA THR A 139 13.09 17.23 17.75
C THR A 139 13.41 17.78 16.36
N ASP A 140 12.67 17.34 15.33
CA ASP A 140 12.90 17.68 13.92
C ASP A 140 14.32 17.38 13.40
N GLU A 141 15.13 16.59 14.14
CA GLU A 141 16.49 16.18 13.72
C GLU A 141 16.46 15.31 12.46
N VAL A 142 15.39 14.54 12.29
CA VAL A 142 15.11 13.71 11.12
C VAL A 142 13.71 14.03 10.64
N LEU A 143 13.60 14.58 9.44
CA LEU A 143 12.32 14.97 8.83
C LEU A 143 11.83 13.88 7.87
N LEU A 144 10.60 13.39 8.07
CA LEU A 144 9.96 12.47 7.11
C LEU A 144 9.53 13.19 5.81
N PHE A 145 9.19 14.47 5.93
CA PHE A 145 8.84 15.34 4.82
C PHE A 145 9.66 16.63 4.91
N PRO A 146 10.87 16.66 4.33
CA PRO A 146 11.73 17.85 4.39
C PRO A 146 11.07 19.13 3.87
N GLY A 147 10.21 19.02 2.85
CA GLY A 147 9.44 20.14 2.30
C GLY A 147 8.37 20.71 3.24
N HIS A 148 7.96 19.96 4.27
CA HIS A 148 7.06 20.44 5.31
C HIS A 148 7.80 21.20 6.42
N GLY A 149 9.07 20.85 6.67
CA GLY A 149 9.96 21.57 7.60
C GLY A 149 9.84 21.18 9.07
N SER A 150 8.88 20.31 9.43
CA SER A 150 8.76 19.70 10.76
C SER A 150 8.10 18.33 10.66
N ASN A 151 8.06 17.57 11.76
CA ASN A 151 7.24 16.35 11.86
C ASN A 151 5.85 16.61 12.47
N VAL A 152 5.40 17.86 12.58
CA VAL A 152 4.10 18.24 13.17
C VAL A 152 3.12 18.66 12.07
N CYS A 153 2.18 17.78 11.74
CA CYS A 153 1.06 18.10 10.85
C CYS A 153 0.00 18.90 11.61
N MET A 154 -0.01 20.23 11.47
CA MET A 154 -1.05 21.12 12.02
C MET A 154 -1.64 22.02 10.93
#